data_AF-A0A9N8JBW8-F1
#
_entry.id   AF-A0A9N8JBW8-F1
#
_cell.length_a   1.000
_cell.length_b   1.000
_cell.length_c   1.000
_cell.angle_alpha   90.00
_cell.angle_beta   90.00
_cell.angle_gamma   90.00
#
_symmetry.space_group_name_H-M   'P 1'
#
loop_
_entity.id
_entity.type
_entity.pdbx_description
1 polymer ?
#
loop_
_entity_poly.entity_id
_entity_poly.type
_entity_poly.pdbx_seq_one_letter_code
_entity_poly.pdbx_strand_id
1 'polypeptide(L)' 'MPQDMPPTGGYEPVQYKRNLPARGFRPATYLLMVGAICTYGFWRVGQGIREQKYANQFRT' A
#
# COMPACT_ATOMS: atom_id res chain seq x y z
N MET A 1 -1.17 -49.40 -34.94
CA MET A 1 -1.71 -48.77 -33.71
C MET A 1 -2.68 -47.69 -34.14
N PRO A 2 -3.79 -47.47 -33.43
CA PRO A 2 -4.68 -46.34 -33.69
C PRO A 2 -3.91 -45.03 -33.53
N GLN A 3 -4.23 -44.04 -34.36
CA GLN A 3 -3.61 -42.71 -34.31
C GLN A 3 -4.37 -41.84 -33.28
N ASP A 4 -3.64 -41.21 -32.35
CA ASP A 4 -4.23 -40.27 -31.41
C ASP A 4 -4.67 -38.99 -32.12
N MET A 5 -5.96 -38.69 -32.03
CA MET A 5 -6.61 -37.56 -32.69
C MET A 5 -7.24 -36.61 -31.66
N PRO A 6 -7.34 -35.30 -31.96
CA PRO A 6 -8.00 -34.36 -31.06
C PRO A 6 -9.49 -34.68 -30.91
N PRO A 7 -10.12 -34.25 -29.79
CA PRO A 7 -11.55 -34.40 -29.60
C PRO A 7 -12.34 -33.70 -30.73
N THR A 8 -13.48 -34.26 -31.12
CA THR A 8 -14.36 -33.68 -32.18
C THR A 8 -14.82 -32.27 -31.86
N GLY A 9 -14.95 -31.92 -30.57
CA GLY A 9 -15.29 -30.57 -30.09
C GLY A 9 -14.10 -29.64 -29.83
N GLY A 10 -12.87 -30.11 -30.04
CA GLY A 10 -11.65 -29.36 -29.69
C GLY A 10 -11.33 -29.37 -28.18
N TYR A 11 -10.31 -28.59 -27.81
CA TYR A 11 -9.93 -28.36 -26.41
C TYR A 11 -10.48 -27.02 -25.92
N GLU A 12 -10.70 -26.92 -24.62
CA GLU A 12 -11.06 -25.66 -23.97
C GLU A 12 -10.00 -24.58 -24.22
N PRO A 13 -10.41 -23.29 -24.31
CA PRO A 13 -9.49 -22.20 -24.54
C PRO A 13 -8.53 -22.03 -23.36
N VAL A 14 -7.23 -21.99 -23.65
CA VAL A 14 -6.18 -21.76 -22.66
C VAL A 14 -5.92 -20.26 -22.51
N GLN A 15 -5.85 -19.80 -21.26
CA GLN A 15 -5.43 -18.43 -20.98
C GLN A 15 -3.92 -18.25 -21.27
N TYR A 16 -3.59 -17.67 -22.43
CA TYR A 16 -2.20 -17.38 -22.84
C TYR A 16 -1.75 -15.95 -22.51
N LYS A 17 -2.70 -15.06 -22.20
CA LYS A 17 -2.42 -13.65 -21.88
C LYS A 17 -2.02 -13.48 -20.43
N ARG A 18 -1.20 -12.45 -20.15
CA ARG A 18 -0.80 -12.07 -18.79
C ARG A 18 -2.04 -11.77 -17.94
N ASN A 19 -2.13 -12.42 -16.78
CA ASN A 19 -3.17 -12.19 -15.78
C ASN A 19 -2.60 -11.42 -14.58
N LEU A 20 -2.20 -10.16 -14.80
CA LEU A 20 -1.67 -9.31 -13.74
C LEU A 20 -2.70 -8.22 -13.38
N PRO A 21 -3.56 -8.46 -12.37
CA PRO A 21 -4.47 -7.43 -11.90
C PRO A 21 -3.69 -6.32 -11.19
N ALA A 22 -3.97 -5.06 -11.55
CA ALA A 22 -3.53 -3.92 -10.76
C ALA A 22 -4.34 -3.88 -9.45
N ARG A 23 -3.71 -4.33 -8.36
CA ARG A 23 -4.30 -4.36 -7.01
C ARG A 23 -3.79 -3.19 -6.17
N GLY A 24 -4.57 -2.81 -5.17
CA GLY A 24 -4.21 -1.77 -4.20
C GLY A 24 -5.12 -0.55 -4.26
N PHE A 25 -4.84 0.41 -3.38
CA PHE A 25 -5.59 1.66 -3.35
C PHE A 25 -5.05 2.66 -4.38
N ARG A 26 -5.82 3.71 -4.65
CA ARG A 26 -5.40 4.79 -5.57
C ARG A 26 -4.17 5.50 -4.99
N PRO A 27 -3.18 5.93 -5.78
CA PRO A 27 -1.98 6.62 -5.27
C PRO A 27 -2.28 7.77 -4.29
N ALA A 28 -3.35 8.53 -4.54
CA ALA A 28 -3.79 9.62 -3.67
C ALA A 28 -4.12 9.18 -2.23
N THR A 29 -4.63 7.97 -2.00
CA THR A 29 -4.94 7.49 -0.64
C THR A 29 -3.67 7.28 0.17
N TYR A 30 -2.59 6.81 -0.46
CA TYR A 30 -1.29 6.66 0.19
C TYR A 30 -0.71 8.02 0.58
N LEU A 31 -0.80 9.02 -0.31
CA LEU A 31 -0.35 10.38 -0.01
C LEU A 31 -1.11 10.99 1.17
N LEU A 32 -2.44 10.81 1.22
CA LEU A 32 -3.25 11.27 2.35
C LEU A 32 -2.88 10.56 3.65
N MET A 33 -2.70 9.23 3.62
CA MET A 33 -2.30 8.45 4.81
C MET A 33 -0.96 8.90 5.36
N VAL A 34 0.06 9.00 4.50
CA VAL A 34 1.40 9.44 4.91
C VAL A 34 1.35 10.89 5.41
N GLY A 35 0.64 11.77 4.71
CA GLY A 35 0.43 13.15 5.13
C GLY A 35 -0.16 13.25 6.53
N ALA A 36 -1.23 12.49 6.80
CA ALA A 36 -1.87 12.47 8.12
C ALA A 36 -0.93 11.99 9.22
N ILE A 37 -0.15 10.93 8.98
CA ILE A 37 0.83 10.41 9.94
C ILE A 37 1.90 11.46 10.25
N CYS A 38 2.47 12.09 9.21
CA CYS A 38 3.47 13.13 9.39
C CYS A 38 2.90 14.33 10.16
N THR A 39 1.73 14.83 9.77
CA THR A 39 1.06 15.95 10.45
C THR A 39 0.83 15.65 11.93
N TYR A 40 0.37 14.43 12.25
CA TYR A 40 0.19 14.00 13.64
C TYR A 40 1.53 13.92 14.39
N GLY A 41 2.57 13.36 13.77
CA GLY A 41 3.92 13.28 14.32
C GLY A 41 4.47 14.66 14.68
N PHE A 42 4.39 15.63 13.76
CA PHE A 42 4.84 17.00 14.00
C PHE A 42 4.04 17.70 15.11
N TRP A 43 2.72 17.48 15.17
CA TRP A 43 1.90 17.99 16.27
C TRP A 43 2.39 17.45 17.63
N ARG A 44 2.66 16.14 17.73
CA ARG A 44 3.14 15.52 18.97
C ARG A 44 4.53 16.00 19.37
N VAL A 45 5.45 16.14 18.40
CA VAL A 45 6.80 16.69 18.65
C VAL A 45 6.71 18.13 19.14
N GLY A 46 5.84 18.95 18.54
CA GLY A 46 5.62 20.34 18.97
C GLY A 46 5.17 20.44 20.43
N GLN A 47 4.28 19.54 20.88
CA GLN A 47 3.90 19.47 22.30
C GLN A 47 5.10 19.12 23.19
N GLY A 48 5.89 18.10 22.83
CA GLY A 48 7.06 17.68 23.59
C GLY A 48 8.14 18.77 23.72
N ILE A 49 8.39 19.55 22.67
CA ILE A 49 9.34 20.67 22.71
C ILE A 49 8.88 21.74 23.72
N ARG A 50 7.57 22.04 23.76
CA ARG A 50 7.01 23.01 24.71
C ARG A 50 7.17 22.51 26.14
N GLU A 51 6.86 21.25 26.40
CA GLU A 51 7.04 20.61 27.70
C GLU A 51 8.50 20.66 28.17
N GLN A 52 9.45 20.32 27.29
CA GLN A 52 10.88 20.40 27.59
C GLN A 52 11.32 21.83 27.90
N LYS A 53 10.84 22.82 27.13
CA LYS A 53 11.15 24.23 27.37
C LYS A 53 10.69 24.67 28.76
N TYR A 54 9.45 24.36 29.14
CA TYR A 54 8.93 24.71 30.46
C TYR A 54 9.70 23.98 31.57
N ALA A 55 9.95 22.67 31.42
CA ALA A 55 10.72 21.90 32.40
C ALA A 55 12.13 22.47 32.64
N ASN A 56 12.80 22.92 31.59
CA ASN A 56 14.13 23.52 31.70
C ASN A 56 14.11 24.90 32.35
N GLN A 57 13.07 25.71 32.10
CA GLN A 57 12.91 27.03 32.72
C GLN A 57 12.72 26.95 34.24
N PHE A 58 12.04 25.92 34.75
CA PHE A 58 11.89 25.70 36.20
C PHE A 58 13.14 25.09 36.87
N ARG A 59 14.12 24.64 36.08
CA ARG A 59 15.36 24.00 36.57
C ARG A 59 16.50 25.00 36.76
N THR A 60 16.46 26.16 36.10
CA THR A 60 17.41 27.28 36.25
C THR A 60 16.91 28.29 37.27
#